data_AF-A0A1G1N423-F1
#
_entry.id   AF-A0A1G1N423-F1
#
_cell.length_a   1.000
_cell.length_b   1.000
_cell.length_c   1.000
_cell.angle_alpha   90.00
_cell.angle_beta   90.00
_cell.angle_gamma   90.00
#
_symmetry.space_group_name_H-M   'P 1'
#
loop_
_entity.id
_entity.type
_entity.pdbx_description
1 polymer ?
#
loop_
_entity_poly.entity_id
_entity_poly.type
_entity_poly.pdbx_seq_one_letter_code
_entity_poly.pdbx_strand_id
1 'polypeptide(L)'
;MGYEPIKQETKELYTKIWTHFAVGHFRYEQLASLFNCSVDTVSNAINWGSDNRVQLPSQVIMEAAKEAVENRIRELMNDLVRIKQETPVNWNAVIGTNKLIKENEELLWKLQGVIQDRSVVTINSTQVNQLVQARDEAIEGMSDEQ
;
A
#
# COMPACT_ATOMS: atom_id res chain seq x y z
N MET A 1 -16.26 -2.18 26.73
CA MET A 1 -15.85 -3.56 26.36
C MET A 1 -14.38 -3.48 26.01
N GLY A 2 -13.51 -4.05 26.85
CA GLY A 2 -12.08 -4.08 26.57
C GLY A 2 -11.83 -5.08 25.45
N TYR A 3 -11.42 -4.61 24.28
CA TYR A 3 -10.92 -5.49 23.23
C TYR A 3 -9.65 -6.15 23.74
N GLU A 4 -9.63 -7.48 23.79
CA GLU A 4 -8.39 -8.22 24.01
C GLU A 4 -7.34 -7.77 22.99
N PRO A 5 -6.06 -7.62 23.39
CA PRO A 5 -5.02 -7.21 22.47
C PRO A 5 -4.87 -8.27 21.37
N ILE A 6 -5.24 -7.90 20.15
CA ILE A 6 -5.02 -8.72 18.96
C ILE A 6 -3.51 -8.94 18.78
N LYS A 7 -3.10 -10.17 18.49
CA LYS A 7 -1.70 -10.52 18.20
C LYS A 7 -1.15 -9.69 17.03
N GLN A 8 0.14 -9.36 17.05
CA GLN A 8 0.76 -8.50 16.04
C GLN A 8 0.61 -9.05 14.61
N GLU A 9 0.81 -10.36 14.42
CA GLU A 9 0.62 -11.05 13.13
C GLU A 9 -0.81 -10.89 12.59
N THR A 10 -1.81 -10.91 13.47
CA THR A 10 -3.22 -10.72 13.09
C THR A 10 -3.50 -9.27 12.69
N LYS A 11 -2.85 -8.28 13.33
CA LYS A 11 -2.94 -6.87 12.93
C LYS A 11 -2.36 -6.64 11.54
N GLU A 12 -1.23 -7.27 11.24
CA GLU A 12 -0.59 -7.19 9.92
C GLU A 12 -1.48 -7.82 8.84
N LEU A 13 -2.00 -9.03 9.09
CA LEU A 13 -2.95 -9.68 8.19
C LEU A 13 -4.21 -8.81 7.96
N TYR A 14 -4.79 -8.26 9.03
CA TYR A 14 -5.99 -7.43 8.93
C TYR A 14 -5.73 -6.14 8.17
N THR A 15 -4.56 -5.53 8.37
CA THR A 15 -4.13 -4.34 7.61
C THR A 15 -4.03 -4.66 6.13
N LYS A 16 -3.45 -5.81 5.76
CA LYS A 16 -3.35 -6.24 4.36
C LYS A 16 -4.72 -6.49 3.74
N ILE A 17 -5.59 -7.25 4.41
CA ILE A 17 -6.95 -7.55 3.93
C ILE A 17 -7.75 -6.25 3.75
N TRP A 18 -7.75 -5.38 4.76
CA TRP A 18 -8.46 -4.10 4.71
C TRP A 18 -7.96 -3.22 3.57
N THR A 19 -6.64 -3.16 3.37
CA THR A 19 -6.07 -2.35 2.29
C THR A 19 -6.42 -2.91 0.91
N HIS A 20 -6.41 -4.24 0.75
CA HIS A 20 -6.86 -4.88 -0.49
C HIS A 20 -8.36 -4.65 -0.75
N PHE A 21 -9.18 -4.58 0.29
CA PHE A 21 -10.58 -4.19 0.17
C PHE A 21 -10.73 -2.71 -0.24
N ALA A 22 -10.08 -1.80 0.50
CA ALA A 22 -10.27 -0.36 0.37
C ALA A 22 -9.63 0.23 -0.91
N VAL A 23 -8.48 -0.30 -1.32
CA VAL A 23 -7.71 0.20 -2.48
C VAL A 23 -7.83 -0.73 -3.68
N GLY A 24 -7.75 -2.04 -3.46
CA GLY A 24 -7.83 -3.04 -4.53
C GLY A 24 -9.24 -3.33 -5.03
N HIS A 25 -10.28 -2.86 -4.32
CA HIS A 25 -11.70 -3.09 -4.64
C HIS A 25 -12.08 -4.57 -4.80
N PHE A 26 -11.38 -5.46 -4.10
CA PHE A 26 -11.67 -6.89 -4.09
C PHE A 26 -12.95 -7.19 -3.30
N ARG A 27 -13.73 -8.15 -3.79
CA ARG A 27 -14.89 -8.68 -3.04
C ARG A 27 -14.44 -9.59 -1.92
N TYR A 28 -15.33 -9.84 -0.97
CA TYR A 28 -15.05 -10.61 0.24
C TYR A 28 -14.56 -12.02 -0.09
N GLU A 29 -15.15 -12.66 -1.09
CA GLU A 29 -14.79 -14.01 -1.54
C GLU A 29 -13.41 -14.04 -2.20
N GLN A 30 -13.08 -13.00 -2.96
CA GLN A 30 -11.77 -12.87 -3.60
C GLN A 30 -10.67 -12.65 -2.56
N LEU A 31 -10.95 -11.83 -1.54
CA LEU A 31 -10.04 -11.63 -0.40
C LEU A 31 -9.86 -12.91 0.42
N ALA A 32 -10.95 -13.62 0.69
CA ALA A 32 -10.91 -14.90 1.40
C ALA A 32 -10.01 -15.91 0.67
N SER A 33 -10.15 -15.99 -0.67
CA SER A 33 -9.27 -16.81 -1.51
C SER A 33 -7.82 -16.31 -1.53
N LEU A 34 -7.60 -15.01 -1.67
CA LEU A 34 -6.25 -14.42 -1.78
C LEU A 34 -5.43 -14.62 -0.50
N PHE A 35 -6.07 -14.48 0.66
CA PHE A 35 -5.44 -14.59 1.97
C PHE A 35 -5.60 -15.96 2.62
N ASN A 36 -6.18 -16.93 1.91
CA ASN A 36 -6.47 -18.28 2.41
C ASN A 36 -7.17 -18.26 3.79
N CYS A 37 -8.25 -17.50 3.91
CA CYS A 37 -8.98 -17.30 5.16
C CYS A 37 -10.50 -17.33 4.93
N SER A 38 -11.29 -17.33 6.02
CA SER A 38 -12.75 -17.30 5.91
C SER A 38 -13.28 -15.91 5.56
N VAL A 39 -14.47 -15.85 4.96
CA VAL A 39 -15.19 -14.59 4.71
C VAL A 39 -15.46 -13.83 6.02
N ASP A 40 -15.71 -14.53 7.13
CA ASP A 40 -15.86 -13.91 8.45
C ASP A 40 -14.55 -13.23 8.91
N THR A 41 -13.41 -13.85 8.62
CA THR A 41 -12.09 -13.26 8.90
C THR A 41 -11.89 -11.99 8.09
N VAL A 42 -12.31 -11.98 6.82
CA VAL A 42 -12.28 -10.80 5.96
C VAL A 42 -13.17 -9.69 6.52
N SER A 43 -14.40 -10.02 6.93
CA SER A 43 -15.33 -9.04 7.51
C SER A 43 -14.77 -8.42 8.80
N ASN A 44 -14.22 -9.25 9.69
CA ASN A 44 -13.57 -8.80 10.92
C ASN A 44 -12.36 -7.90 10.63
N ALA A 45 -11.54 -8.27 9.65
CA ALA A 45 -10.40 -7.47 9.22
C ALA A 45 -10.81 -6.11 8.65
N ILE A 46 -11.88 -6.04 7.85
CA ILE A 46 -12.38 -4.79 7.28
C ILE A 46 -12.92 -3.86 8.37
N ASN A 47 -13.71 -4.39 9.30
CA ASN A 47 -14.25 -3.62 10.42
C ASN A 47 -13.10 -3.10 11.30
N TRP A 48 -12.19 -3.99 11.69
CA TRP A 48 -11.05 -3.63 12.52
C TRP A 48 -10.14 -2.60 11.83
N GLY A 49 -9.80 -2.81 10.55
CA GLY A 49 -8.96 -1.90 9.78
C GLY A 49 -9.62 -0.52 9.64
N SER A 50 -10.93 -0.47 9.43
CA SER A 50 -11.68 0.79 9.38
C SER A 50 -11.60 1.56 10.70
N ASP A 51 -11.72 0.88 11.83
CA ASP A 51 -11.67 1.51 13.15
C ASP A 51 -10.26 1.94 13.56
N ASN A 52 -9.22 1.26 13.06
CA ASN A 52 -7.84 1.44 13.51
C ASN A 52 -6.93 2.11 12.47
N ARG A 53 -7.44 2.46 11.27
CA ARG A 53 -6.65 3.00 10.14
C ARG A 53 -5.74 4.18 10.47
N VAL A 54 -6.13 5.02 11.42
CA VAL A 54 -5.34 6.21 11.85
C VAL A 54 -4.15 5.86 12.74
N GLN A 55 -4.15 4.68 13.34
CA GLN A 55 -3.08 4.19 14.23
C GLN A 55 -2.07 3.31 13.49
N LEU A 56 -2.38 2.92 12.25
CA LEU A 56 -1.51 2.08 11.45
C LEU A 56 -0.30 2.88 10.95
N PRO A 57 0.92 2.33 11.00
CA PRO A 57 2.09 3.00 10.45
C PRO A 57 1.87 3.28 8.97
N SER A 58 2.08 4.53 8.56
CA SER A 58 1.83 4.95 7.17
C SER A 58 2.63 4.13 6.15
N GLN A 59 3.83 3.66 6.52
CA GLN A 59 4.65 2.82 5.64
C GLN A 59 3.98 1.48 5.34
N VAL A 60 3.44 0.83 6.38
CA VAL A 60 2.71 -0.44 6.23
C VAL A 60 1.47 -0.26 5.36
N ILE A 61 0.73 0.84 5.52
CA ILE A 61 -0.44 1.15 4.68
C ILE A 61 -0.02 1.36 3.23
N MET A 62 1.04 2.14 2.97
CA MET A 62 1.48 2.43 1.60
C MET A 62 1.99 1.18 0.89
N GLU A 63 2.78 0.33 1.57
CA GLU A 63 3.26 -0.93 1.00
C GLU A 63 2.09 -1.89 0.73
N ALA A 64 1.14 -2.02 1.66
CA ALA A 64 -0.06 -2.82 1.44
C ALA A 64 -0.96 -2.26 0.32
N ALA A 65 -1.01 -0.93 0.15
CA ALA A 65 -1.77 -0.28 -0.91
C ALA A 65 -1.13 -0.52 -2.27
N LYS A 66 0.20 -0.45 -2.35
CA LYS A 66 0.96 -0.81 -3.55
C LYS A 66 0.67 -2.26 -3.95
N GLU A 67 0.80 -3.20 -3.02
CA GLU A 67 0.51 -4.63 -3.25
C GLU A 67 -0.94 -4.84 -3.73
N ALA A 68 -1.90 -4.14 -3.11
CA ALA A 68 -3.30 -4.20 -3.50
C ALA A 68 -3.57 -3.74 -4.94
N VAL A 69 -2.93 -2.65 -5.37
CA VAL A 69 -3.05 -2.14 -6.74
C VAL A 69 -2.39 -3.09 -7.75
N GLU A 70 -1.21 -3.62 -7.43
CA GLU A 70 -0.52 -4.61 -8.28
C GLU A 70 -1.38 -5.87 -8.48
N ASN A 71 -1.99 -6.38 -7.40
CA ASN A 71 -2.91 -7.51 -7.47
C ASN A 71 -4.15 -7.17 -8.29
N ARG A 72 -4.71 -5.96 -8.15
CA ARG A 72 -5.88 -5.54 -8.93
C ARG A 72 -5.58 -5.46 -10.43
N ILE A 73 -4.43 -4.92 -10.81
CA ILE A 73 -3.99 -4.89 -12.21
C ILE A 73 -3.89 -6.31 -12.77
N ARG A 74 -3.29 -7.24 -12.02
CA ARG A 74 -3.19 -8.65 -12.44
C ARG A 74 -4.56 -9.27 -12.70
N GLU A 75 -5.53 -9.06 -11.81
CA GLU A 75 -6.89 -9.58 -12.00
C GLU A 75 -7.58 -8.94 -13.21
N LEU A 76 -7.43 -7.63 -13.41
CA LEU A 76 -7.99 -6.96 -14.59
C LEU A 76 -7.38 -7.48 -15.90
N MET A 77 -6.08 -7.81 -15.91
CA MET A 77 -5.44 -8.45 -17.07
C MET A 77 -5.98 -9.86 -17.31
N ASN A 78 -6.20 -10.64 -16.25
CA ASN A 78 -6.82 -11.97 -16.35
C ASN A 78 -8.25 -11.89 -16.89
N ASP A 79 -9.06 -10.94 -16.38
CA ASP A 79 -10.41 -10.68 -16.86
C ASP A 79 -10.41 -10.25 -18.33
N LEU A 80 -9.46 -9.41 -18.75
CA LEU A 80 -9.32 -9.00 -20.14
C LEU A 80 -9.06 -10.19 -21.08
N VAL A 81 -8.21 -11.13 -20.67
CA VAL A 81 -7.96 -12.37 -21.43
C VAL A 81 -9.23 -13.20 -21.53
N ARG A 82 -9.97 -13.37 -20.42
CA ARG A 82 -11.23 -14.12 -20.39
C ARG A 82 -12.28 -13.50 -21.31
N ILE A 83 -12.50 -12.19 -21.25
CA ILE A 83 -13.47 -11.48 -22.10
C ILE A 83 -13.13 -11.68 -23.59
N LYS A 84 -11.85 -11.66 -23.96
CA LYS A 84 -11.41 -11.87 -25.35
C LYS A 84 -11.60 -13.30 -25.84
N GLN A 85 -11.77 -14.28 -24.95
CA GLN A 85 -12.06 -15.67 -25.29
C GLN A 85 -13.56 -15.94 -25.45
N GLU A 86 -14.43 -15.02 -25.03
CA GLU A 86 -15.88 -15.12 -25.22
C GLU A 86 -16.26 -15.03 -26.70
N THR A 87 -17.32 -15.73 -27.10
CA THR A 87 -17.85 -15.67 -28.47
C THR A 87 -19.36 -15.43 -28.43
N PRO A 88 -19.86 -14.27 -28.93
CA PRO A 88 -19.08 -13.15 -29.50
C PRO A 88 -18.30 -12.37 -28.43
N VAL A 89 -17.19 -11.77 -28.82
CA VAL A 89 -16.36 -10.93 -27.93
C VAL A 89 -17.12 -9.67 -27.53
N ASN A 90 -17.21 -9.39 -26.24
CA ASN A 90 -17.77 -8.14 -25.72
C ASN A 90 -16.73 -7.00 -25.75
N TRP A 91 -16.64 -6.29 -26.88
CA TRP A 91 -15.70 -5.19 -27.08
C TRP A 91 -15.87 -4.02 -26.12
N ASN A 92 -17.09 -3.75 -25.65
CA ASN A 92 -17.33 -2.70 -24.64
C ASN A 92 -16.66 -3.07 -23.31
N ALA A 93 -16.74 -4.34 -22.91
CA ALA A 93 -16.07 -4.82 -21.71
C ALA A 93 -14.53 -4.81 -21.87
N VAL A 94 -14.01 -5.11 -23.06
CA VAL A 94 -12.56 -4.99 -23.37
C VAL A 94 -12.08 -3.54 -23.19
N ILE A 95 -12.79 -2.57 -23.78
CA ILE A 95 -12.44 -1.15 -23.68
C ILE A 95 -12.50 -0.67 -22.23
N GLY A 96 -13.58 -1.00 -21.52
CA GLY A 96 -13.75 -0.64 -20.11
C GLY A 96 -12.64 -1.21 -19.23
N THR A 97 -12.29 -2.48 -19.41
CA THR A 97 -11.23 -3.15 -18.64
C THR A 97 -9.86 -2.54 -18.93
N ASN A 98 -9.52 -2.23 -20.19
CA ASN A 98 -8.28 -1.53 -20.54
C ASN A 98 -8.18 -0.15 -19.88
N LYS A 99 -9.29 0.60 -19.82
CA LYS A 99 -9.33 1.90 -19.14
C LYS A 99 -9.03 1.75 -17.65
N LEU A 100 -9.65 0.78 -16.99
CA LEU A 100 -9.41 0.49 -15.58
C LEU A 100 -7.95 0.07 -15.31
N ILE A 101 -7.35 -0.73 -16.18
CA ILE A 101 -5.92 -1.10 -16.07
C ILE A 101 -5.06 0.16 -16.07
N LYS A 102 -5.25 1.05 -17.05
CA LYS A 102 -4.47 2.29 -17.17
C LYS A 102 -4.63 3.18 -15.94
N GLU A 103 -5.85 3.37 -15.45
CA GLU A 103 -6.12 4.15 -14.24
C GLU A 103 -5.42 3.56 -13.00
N ASN A 104 -5.38 2.24 -12.88
CA ASN A 104 -4.67 1.56 -11.78
C ASN A 104 -3.15 1.63 -11.93
N GLU A 105 -2.61 1.55 -13.15
CA GLU A 105 -1.18 1.77 -13.41
C GLU A 105 -0.77 3.19 -13.00
N GLU A 106 -1.53 4.22 -13.39
CA GLU A 106 -1.27 5.61 -12.98
C GLU A 106 -1.31 5.78 -11.45
N LEU A 107 -2.24 5.10 -10.78
CA LEU A 107 -2.30 5.08 -9.31
C LEU A 107 -1.07 4.40 -8.70
N LEU A 108 -0.63 3.28 -9.26
CA LEU A 108 0.57 2.56 -8.82
C LEU A 108 1.81 3.44 -8.93
N TRP A 109 1.97 4.15 -10.05
CA TRP A 109 3.06 5.11 -10.24
C TRP A 109 3.06 6.22 -9.18
N LYS A 110 1.89 6.80 -8.88
CA LYS A 110 1.76 7.82 -7.83
C LYS A 110 2.13 7.26 -6.45
N LEU A 111 1.66 6.06 -6.11
CA LEU A 111 1.99 5.39 -4.84
C LEU A 111 3.49 5.12 -4.72
N GLN A 112 4.12 4.63 -5.79
CA GLN A 112 5.57 4.39 -5.83
C GLN A 112 6.36 5.69 -5.63
N GLY A 113 5.93 6.80 -6.26
CA GLY A 113 6.53 8.12 -6.04
C GLY A 113 6.47 8.55 -4.58
N VAL A 114 5.31 8.44 -3.93
CA VAL A 114 5.15 8.80 -2.50
C VAL A 114 6.01 7.92 -1.58
N ILE A 115 6.12 6.62 -1.87
CA ILE A 115 6.96 5.69 -1.12
C ILE A 115 8.44 6.06 -1.28
N GLN A 116 8.88 6.33 -2.52
CA GLN A 116 10.25 6.74 -2.82
C GLN A 116 10.60 8.08 -2.18
N ASP A 117 9.74 9.10 -2.27
CA ASP A 117 9.97 10.42 -1.66
C ASP A 117 10.10 10.32 -0.13
N ARG A 118 9.29 9.47 0.53
CA ARG A 118 9.44 9.23 1.98
C ARG A 118 10.70 8.46 2.32
N SER A 119 11.13 7.53 1.46
CA SER A 119 12.44 6.87 1.62
C SER A 119 13.59 7.89 1.52
N VAL A 120 13.47 8.89 0.64
CA VAL A 120 14.45 9.98 0.51
C VAL A 120 14.45 10.89 1.75
N VAL A 121 13.29 11.17 2.37
CA VAL A 121 13.23 11.90 3.65
C VAL A 121 13.85 11.12 4.82
N THR A 122 13.84 9.77 4.76
CA THR A 122 14.41 8.92 5.81
C THR A 122 15.90 8.65 5.59
N ILE A 123 16.36 8.64 4.33
CA ILE A 123 17.78 8.59 3.95
C ILE A 123 18.34 10.01 3.96
N ASN A 124 18.32 10.66 5.13
CA ASN A 124 19.24 11.77 5.35
C ASN A 124 19.67 12.01 6.80
N SER A 125 19.60 11.01 7.67
CA SER A 125 20.24 11.12 8.99
C SER A 125 21.76 11.31 8.85
N THR A 126 22.38 10.74 7.82
CA THR A 126 23.82 10.83 7.59
C THR A 126 24.25 12.19 7.03
N GLN A 127 23.56 12.80 6.04
CA GLN A 127 23.96 14.14 5.58
C GLN A 127 23.48 15.23 6.54
N VAL A 128 22.41 15.01 7.33
CA VAL A 128 22.07 15.88 8.47
C VAL A 128 23.17 15.80 9.54
N ASN A 129 23.66 14.61 9.92
CA ASN A 129 24.77 14.50 10.86
C ASN A 129 26.07 15.09 10.30
N GLN A 130 26.38 14.92 9.00
CA GLN A 130 27.54 15.56 8.37
C GLN A 130 27.41 17.08 8.33
N LEU A 131 26.20 17.62 8.13
CA LEU A 131 25.94 19.07 8.18
C LEU A 131 26.03 19.62 9.61
N VAL A 132 25.60 18.86 10.62
CA VAL A 132 25.77 19.22 12.03
C VAL A 132 27.25 19.18 12.42
N GLN A 133 27.97 18.14 12.03
CA GLN A 133 29.39 17.98 12.32
C GLN A 133 30.24 19.05 11.63
N ALA A 134 29.98 19.34 10.35
CA ALA A 134 30.63 20.44 9.63
C ALA A 134 30.32 21.82 10.22
N ARG A 135 29.14 22.01 10.81
CA ARG A 135 28.78 23.24 11.54
C ARG A 135 29.55 23.33 12.86
N ASP A 136 29.62 22.26 13.63
CA ASP A 136 30.30 22.23 14.93
C ASP A 136 31.82 22.42 14.76
N GLU A 137 32.43 21.79 13.74
CA GLU A 137 33.84 22.00 13.36
C GLU A 137 34.12 23.45 12.91
N ALA A 138 33.19 24.08 12.20
CA ALA A 138 33.31 25.49 11.80
C ALA A 138 33.17 26.46 12.99
N ILE A 139 32.38 26.09 14.00
CA ILE A 139 32.20 26.89 15.22
C ILE A 139 33.41 26.75 16.15
N GLU A 140 33.96 25.55 16.32
CA GLU A 140 35.19 25.31 17.09
C GLU A 140 36.41 25.96 16.42
N GLY A 141 36.50 25.93 15.09
CA GLY A 141 37.55 26.62 14.34
C GLY A 141 37.49 28.16 14.41
N MET A 142 36.38 28.74 14.89
CA MET A 142 36.21 30.18 15.09
C MET A 142 36.38 30.62 16.55
N SER A 143 36.51 29.69 17.51
CA SER A 143 36.71 30.01 18.94
C SER A 143 38.17 30.04 19.39
N ASP A 144 39.11 29.62 18.54
CA ASP A 144 40.55 29.58 18.87
C ASP A 144 41.34 30.81 18.38
N GLU A 145 40.66 31.85 17.85
CA GLU A 145 41.24 33.18 17.65
C GLU A 145 40.77 34.15 18.76
N GLN A 146 41.23 33.91 20.00
CA GLN A 146 41.37 34.92 21.05
C GLN A 146 42.74 34.86 21.70
#